data_AF-A0A8J6YU55-F1
#
_entry.id   AF-A0A8J6YU55-F1
#
_cell.length_a   1.000
_cell.length_b   1.000
_cell.length_c   1.000
_cell.angle_alpha   90.00
_cell.angle_beta   90.00
_cell.angle_gamma   90.00
#
_symmetry.space_group_name_H-M   'P 1'
#
loop_
_entity.id
_entity.type
_entity.pdbx_description
1 polymer ?
#
loop_
_entity_poly.entity_id
_entity_poly.type
_entity_poly.pdbx_seq_one_letter_code
_entity_poly.pdbx_strand_id
1 'polypeptide(L)' 'MRVERYLENPIITPEMVKPYHEGFEVIGAFNAGVAQYNGEILLVL' A
#
# COMPACT_ATOMS: atom_id res chain seq x y z
N MET A 1 15.92 4.44 -20.30
CA MET A 1 14.54 4.47 -19.78
C MET A 1 14.42 5.66 -18.83
N ARG A 2 13.47 6.57 -19.05
CA ARG A 2 13.17 7.65 -18.10
C ARG A 2 12.11 7.12 -17.14
N VAL A 3 12.41 7.08 -15.84
CA VAL A 3 11.46 6.64 -14.81
C VAL A 3 10.81 7.87 -14.22
N GLU A 4 9.49 7.95 -14.34
CA GLU A 4 8.69 8.97 -13.68
C GLU A 4 8.09 8.34 -12.42
N ARG A 5 8.58 8.77 -11.26
CA ARG A 5 8.02 8.36 -9.98
C ARG A 5 6.84 9.25 -9.68
N TYR A 6 5.77 8.64 -9.19
CA TYR A 6 4.62 9.39 -8.72
C TYR A 6 5.03 10.31 -7.55
N LEU A 7 4.51 11.54 -7.53
CA LEU A 7 4.91 12.59 -6.60
C LEU A 7 4.55 12.22 -5.14
N GLU A 8 3.46 11.49 -4.99
CA GLU A 8 2.85 11.05 -3.74
C GLU A 8 3.46 9.74 -3.22
N ASN A 9 4.51 9.22 -3.88
CA ASN A 9 5.22 8.08 -3.33
C ASN A 9 5.93 8.46 -2.01
N PRO A 10 5.87 7.59 -0.98
CA PRO A 10 5.19 6.29 -0.94
C PRO A 10 3.66 6.40 -0.81
N ILE A 11 2.93 5.67 -1.66
CA ILE A 11 1.45 5.73 -1.69
C ILE A 11 0.76 5.11 -0.48
N ILE A 12 1.42 4.15 0.21
CA ILE A 12 0.96 3.55 1.47
C ILE A 12 2.21 3.31 2.33
N THR A 13 2.15 3.72 3.61
CA THR A 13 3.19 3.46 4.61
C THR A 13 2.61 2.68 5.80
N PRO A 14 3.43 2.02 6.64
CA PRO A 14 2.94 1.27 7.80
C PRO A 14 2.10 2.11 8.77
N GLU A 15 2.41 3.39 8.92
CA GLU A 15 1.71 4.34 9.80
C GLU A 15 0.27 4.62 9.36
N MET A 16 -0.06 4.33 8.09
CA MET A 16 -1.42 4.47 7.55
C MET A 16 -2.31 3.27 7.87
N VAL A 17 -1.76 2.17 8.40
CA VAL A 17 -2.47 0.92 8.67
C VAL A 17 -2.57 0.67 10.17
N LYS A 18 -3.79 0.54 10.67
CA LYS A 18 -4.01 0.20 12.08
C LYS A 18 -3.71 -1.29 12.32
N PRO A 19 -2.94 -1.66 13.35
CA PRO A 19 -2.77 -3.06 13.73
C PRO A 19 -4.12 -3.66 14.15
N TYR A 20 -4.40 -4.87 13.67
CA TYR A 20 -5.61 -5.60 14.05
C TYR A 20 -5.47 -6.27 15.43
N HIS A 21 -4.27 -6.78 15.75
CA HIS A 21 -3.98 -7.46 17.00
C HIS A 21 -3.54 -6.47 18.09
N GLU A 22 -4.04 -6.65 19.32
CA GLU A 22 -3.66 -5.84 20.47
C GLU A 22 -2.19 -6.05 20.84
N GLY A 23 -1.47 -4.96 21.10
CA GLY A 23 -0.04 -4.97 21.42
C GLY A 23 0.89 -5.16 20.23
N PHE A 24 0.37 -5.23 19.00
CA PHE A 24 1.17 -5.35 17.77
C PHE A 24 1.36 -4.00 17.10
N GLU A 25 2.43 -3.91 16.30
CA GLU A 25 2.69 -2.81 15.37
C GLU A 25 2.67 -3.31 13.92
N VAL A 26 2.25 -2.45 13.00
CA VAL A 26 2.41 -2.73 11.56
C VAL A 26 3.80 -2.22 11.17
N ILE A 27 4.67 -3.13 10.73
CA ILE A 27 6.04 -2.80 10.29
C ILE A 27 6.18 -2.73 8.77
N GLY A 28 5.11 -3.03 8.04
CA GLY A 28 5.15 -3.09 6.57
C GLY A 28 3.76 -3.11 5.95
N ALA A 29 3.60 -2.32 4.88
CA ALA A 29 2.49 -2.38 3.94
C ALA A 29 3.10 -2.38 2.52
N PHE A 30 3.40 -3.57 1.99
CA PHE A 30 4.23 -3.73 0.80
C PHE A 30 3.92 -5.03 0.03
N ASN A 31 4.51 -5.18 -1.17
CA ASN A 31 4.37 -6.36 -2.03
C ASN A 31 2.93 -6.68 -2.48
N ALA A 32 2.15 -5.65 -2.78
CA ALA A 32 0.76 -5.82 -3.17
C ALA A 32 0.60 -6.62 -4.46
N GLY A 33 -0.40 -7.51 -4.49
CA GLY A 33 -1.04 -7.88 -5.75
C GLY A 33 -1.82 -6.68 -6.31
N VAL A 34 -1.87 -6.53 -7.63
CA VAL A 34 -2.57 -5.42 -8.30
C VAL A 34 -3.69 -5.96 -9.19
N ALA A 35 -4.90 -5.45 -9.03
CA ALA A 35 -6.05 -5.78 -9.86
C ALA A 35 -6.88 -4.53 -10.20
N GLN A 36 -7.62 -4.59 -11.31
CA GLN A 36 -8.67 -3.62 -11.62
C GLN A 36 -10.03 -4.28 -11.42
N TYR A 37 -10.93 -3.63 -10.69
CA TYR A 37 -12.27 -4.14 -10.45
C TYR A 37 -13.26 -2.96 -10.33
N ASN A 38 -14.40 -3.06 -11.02
CA ASN A 38 -15.44 -2.02 -11.03
C ASN A 38 -14.96 -0.58 -11.26
N GLY A 39 -13.91 -0.41 -12.08
CA GLY A 39 -13.35 0.91 -12.41
C GLY A 39 -12.28 1.42 -11.44
N GLU A 40 -11.94 0.65 -10.39
CA GLU A 40 -10.96 1.02 -9.39
C GLU A 40 -9.73 0.11 -9.43
N ILE A 41 -8.60 0.61 -8.93
CA ILE A 41 -7.37 -0.16 -8.73
C ILE A 41 -7.35 -0.67 -7.29
N LEU A 42 -7.19 -1.98 -7.14
CA LEU A 42 -7.04 -2.66 -5.87
C LEU A 42 -5.58 -3.02 -5.64
N LEU A 43 -5.08 -2.68 -4.45
CA LEU A 43 -3.80 -3.15 -3.92
C LEU A 43 -4.11 -4.17 -2.82
N VAL A 44 -3.73 -5.43 -3.04
CA VAL A 44 -3.97 -6.52 -2.08
C VAL A 44 -2.73 -6.68 -1.21
N LEU A 45 -2.80 -6.11 0.00
CA LEU A 45 -1.74 -6.00 1.01
C LEU A 45 -2.04 -6.83 2.25
#